data_AF-A0A385DBE6-F1
#
_entry.id   AF-A0A385DBE6-F1
#
_cell.length_a   1.000
_cell.length_b   1.000
_cell.length_c   1.000
_cell.angle_alpha   90.00
_cell.angle_beta   90.00
_cell.angle_gamma   90.00
#
_symmetry.space_group_name_H-M   'P 1'
#
loop_
_entity.id
_entity.type
_entity.pdbx_description
1 polymer ?
#
loop_
_entity_poly.entity_id
_entity_poly.type
_entity_poly.pdbx_seq_one_letter_code
_entity_poly.pdbx_strand_id
1 'polypeptide(L)'
;MTETVSAMSGRLRHLRLFGVLLFLLIAQYLLAETALGAAAVAVAATAAAGSALALCAVVAARAVPRVPVARVRTALRDRARRTAFLPQRDPDGPGRRRPRAPGVPLPTAA
;
A
#
# COMPACT_ATOMS: atom_id res chain seq x y z
N MET A 1 -18.24 13.22 -14.76
CA MET A 1 -18.39 13.75 -13.38
C MET A 1 -17.57 13.00 -12.33
N THR A 2 -17.27 11.70 -12.50
CA THR A 2 -16.50 10.90 -11.54
C THR A 2 -14.99 11.22 -11.54
N GLU A 3 -14.44 11.62 -12.69
CA GLU A 3 -13.00 11.95 -12.80
C GLU A 3 -12.60 13.25 -12.07
N THR A 4 -13.48 14.26 -12.07
CA THR A 4 -13.22 15.54 -11.39
C THR A 4 -13.24 15.38 -9.86
N VAL A 5 -14.12 14.54 -9.33
CA VAL A 5 -14.19 14.19 -7.90
C VAL A 5 -12.95 13.40 -7.46
N SER A 6 -12.48 12.47 -8.30
CA SER A 6 -11.25 11.71 -8.05
C SER A 6 -10.02 12.61 -8.02
N ALA A 7 -9.88 13.54 -8.98
CA ALA A 7 -8.79 14.50 -9.03
C ALA A 7 -8.79 15.49 -7.84
N MET A 8 -9.98 15.94 -7.42
CA MET A 8 -10.15 16.82 -6.26
C MET A 8 -9.81 16.11 -4.94
N SER A 9 -10.20 14.84 -4.79
CA SER A 9 -9.80 14.00 -3.65
C SER A 9 -8.28 13.76 -3.57
N GLY A 10 -7.62 13.71 -4.74
CA GLY A 10 -6.17 13.67 -4.86
C GLY A 10 -5.53 14.92 -4.28
N ARG A 11 -5.91 16.09 -4.80
CA ARG A 11 -5.40 17.39 -4.34
C ARG A 11 -5.61 17.63 -2.85
N LEU A 12 -6.80 17.30 -2.32
CA LEU A 12 -7.11 17.46 -0.89
C LEU A 12 -6.24 16.56 0.00
N ARG A 13 -5.93 15.34 -0.46
CA ARG A 13 -5.00 14.43 0.23
C ARG A 13 -3.56 14.92 0.18
N HIS A 14 -3.12 15.50 -0.92
CA HIS A 14 -1.79 16.10 -1.02
C HIS A 14 -1.65 17.30 -0.09
N LEU A 15 -2.66 18.17 -0.03
CA LEU A 15 -2.66 19.34 0.84
C LEU A 15 -2.62 18.94 2.33
N ARG A 16 -3.40 17.91 2.71
CA ARG A 16 -3.35 17.34 4.07
C ARG A 16 -1.98 16.78 4.43
N LEU A 17 -1.37 16.01 3.53
CA LEU A 17 -0.03 15.45 3.76
C LEU A 17 1.03 16.55 3.88
N PHE A 18 0.94 17.57 3.03
CA PHE A 18 1.85 18.72 3.07
C PHE A 18 1.70 19.49 4.38
N GLY A 19 0.47 19.69 4.85
CA GLY A 19 0.18 20.30 6.15
C GLY A 19 0.72 19.50 7.33
N VAL A 20 0.56 18.17 7.33
CA VAL A 20 1.11 17.29 8.37
C VAL A 20 2.64 17.34 8.38
N LEU A 21 3.28 17.32 7.20
CA LEU A 21 4.73 17.41 7.10
C LEU A 21 5.26 18.75 7.62
N LEU A 22 4.63 19.85 7.20
CA LEU A 22 5.01 21.20 7.65
C LEU A 22 4.85 21.34 9.16
N PHE A 23 3.75 20.83 9.72
CA PHE A 23 3.52 20.82 11.16
C PHE A 23 4.60 20.02 11.91
N LEU A 24 4.96 18.82 11.41
CA LEU A 24 6.04 18.03 12.01
C LEU A 24 7.38 18.77 11.98
N LEU A 25 7.71 19.43 10.86
CA LEU A 25 8.96 20.17 10.72
C LEU A 25 9.03 21.35 11.70
N ILE A 26 7.94 22.11 11.83
CA ILE A 26 7.84 23.23 12.77
C ILE A 26 7.92 22.73 14.22
N ALA A 27 7.22 21.65 14.55
CA ALA A 27 7.29 21.05 15.88
C ALA A 27 8.71 20.62 16.23
N GLN A 28 9.41 19.96 15.30
CA GLN A 28 10.81 19.56 15.46
C GLN A 28 11.75 20.75 15.65
N TYR A 29 11.54 21.83 14.88
CA TYR A 29 12.32 23.06 15.01
C TYR A 29 12.12 23.73 16.39
N LEU A 30 10.87 23.86 16.86
CA LEU A 30 10.56 24.38 18.19
C LEU A 30 11.12 23.49 19.32
N LEU A 31 11.05 22.16 19.17
CA LEU A 31 11.66 21.21 20.11
C LEU A 31 13.19 21.34 20.14
N ALA A 32 13.83 21.59 19.00
CA ALA A 32 15.28 21.82 18.94
C ALA A 32 15.70 23.16 19.56
N GLU A 33 14.92 24.23 19.34
CA GLU A 33 15.15 25.56 19.93
C GLU A 33 14.98 25.55 21.46
N THR A 34 14.02 24.77 21.97
CA THR A 34 13.73 24.72 23.41
C THR A 34 14.62 23.76 24.20
N ALA A 35 15.41 22.92 23.53
CA ALA A 35 16.10 21.82 24.19
C ALA A 35 17.62 22.01 24.30
N LEU A 36 18.06 22.43 25.50
CA LEU A 36 19.48 22.63 25.85
C LEU A 36 20.28 21.34 26.12
N GLY A 37 20.10 20.22 25.40
CA GLY A 37 20.83 18.98 25.72
C GLY A 37 20.97 17.89 24.64
N ALA A 38 22.02 17.08 24.76
CA ALA A 38 22.36 15.99 23.83
C ALA A 38 21.26 14.92 23.66
N ALA A 39 20.49 14.64 24.72
CA ALA A 39 19.36 13.72 24.67
C ALA A 39 18.24 14.23 23.75
N ALA A 40 17.99 15.53 23.73
CA ALA A 40 16.96 16.11 22.86
C ALA A 40 17.41 16.16 21.40
N VAL A 41 18.70 16.38 21.14
CA VAL A 41 19.27 16.26 19.78
C VAL A 41 19.10 14.83 19.25
N ALA A 42 19.33 13.80 20.08
CA ALA A 42 19.12 12.41 19.68
C ALA A 42 17.65 12.10 19.35
N VAL A 43 16.71 12.61 20.15
CA VAL A 43 15.26 12.48 19.89
C VAL A 43 14.86 13.21 18.62
N ALA A 44 15.32 14.45 18.43
CA ALA A 44 15.07 15.25 17.23
C ALA A 44 15.64 14.57 15.98
N ALA A 45 16.86 14.05 16.04
CA ALA A 45 17.48 13.31 14.93
C ALA A 45 16.71 12.03 14.57
N THR A 46 16.24 11.29 15.58
CA THR A 46 15.45 10.06 15.36
C THR A 46 14.09 10.37 14.75
N ALA A 47 13.42 11.43 15.22
CA ALA A 47 12.14 11.87 14.64
C ALA A 47 12.32 12.45 13.22
N ALA A 48 13.42 13.13 12.93
CA ALA A 48 13.77 13.58 11.58
C ALA A 48 14.01 12.39 10.64
N ALA A 49 14.80 11.40 11.07
CA ALA A 49 15.02 10.18 10.29
C ALA A 49 13.72 9.39 10.07
N GLY A 50 12.89 9.24 11.11
CA GLY A 50 11.59 8.55 11.02
C GLY A 50 10.61 9.25 10.07
N SER A 51 10.53 10.57 10.12
CA SER A 51 9.68 11.35 9.20
C SER A 51 10.19 11.28 7.76
N ALA A 52 11.50 11.34 7.53
CA ALA A 52 12.08 11.15 6.20
C ALA A 52 11.76 9.75 5.63
N LEU A 53 11.89 8.70 6.43
CA LEU A 53 11.53 7.33 6.02
C LEU A 53 10.03 7.19 5.72
N ALA A 54 9.17 7.78 6.56
CA ALA A 54 7.73 7.77 6.33
C ALA A 54 7.36 8.50 5.03
N LEU A 55 7.99 9.64 4.75
CA LEU A 55 7.81 10.36 3.48
C LEU A 55 8.26 9.51 2.29
N CYS A 56 9.45 8.90 2.36
CA CYS A 56 9.94 8.01 1.30
C CYS A 56 8.97 6.85 1.05
N ALA A 57 8.46 6.21 2.11
CA ALA A 57 7.49 5.13 2.01
C ALA A 57 6.17 5.60 1.37
N VAL A 58 5.67 6.78 1.75
CA VAL A 58 4.46 7.36 1.16
C VAL A 58 4.68 7.69 -0.31
N VAL A 59 5.80 8.32 -0.67
CA VAL A 59 6.14 8.64 -2.07
C VAL A 59 6.25 7.35 -2.89
N ALA A 60 6.97 6.35 -2.39
CA ALA A 60 7.10 5.05 -3.06
C ALA A 60 5.74 4.37 -3.26
N ALA A 61 4.88 4.35 -2.23
CA ALA A 61 3.54 3.77 -2.33
C ALA A 61 2.64 4.52 -3.33
N ARG A 62 2.88 5.82 -3.54
CA ARG A 62 2.11 6.64 -4.50
C ARG A 62 2.69 6.61 -5.91
N ALA A 63 3.96 6.27 -6.08
CA ALA A 63 4.60 6.12 -7.38
C ALA A 63 4.12 4.86 -8.13
N VAL A 64 3.53 3.88 -7.43
CA VAL A 64 2.97 2.69 -8.05
C VAL A 64 1.80 3.06 -8.96
N PRO A 65 1.86 2.77 -10.27
CA PRO A 65 0.77 3.06 -11.19
C PRO A 65 -0.51 2.32 -10.78
N ARG A 66 -1.66 3.01 -10.81
CA ARG A 66 -2.97 2.37 -10.59
C ARG A 66 -3.33 1.54 -11.82
N VAL A 67 -3.07 0.23 -11.74
CA VAL A 67 -3.44 -0.71 -12.81
C VAL A 67 -4.89 -1.18 -12.62
N PRO A 68 -5.75 -1.11 -13.65
CA PRO A 68 -7.09 -1.67 -13.58
C PRO A 68 -7.07 -3.15 -13.19
N VAL A 69 -7.94 -3.56 -12.27
CA VAL A 69 -7.99 -4.95 -11.77
C VAL A 69 -8.16 -5.96 -12.92
N ALA A 70 -8.87 -5.58 -13.99
CA ALA A 70 -9.01 -6.38 -15.20
C ALA A 70 -7.66 -6.64 -15.92
N ARG A 71 -6.75 -5.66 -15.95
CA ARG A 71 -5.40 -5.84 -16.53
C ARG A 71 -4.54 -6.78 -15.69
N VAL A 72 -4.66 -6.72 -14.36
CA VAL A 72 -3.96 -7.65 -13.47
C VAL A 72 -4.48 -9.07 -13.70
N ARG A 73 -5.81 -9.26 -13.75
CA ARG A 73 -6.43 -10.57 -13.99
C ARG A 73 -6.04 -11.17 -15.34
N THR A 74 -6.01 -10.37 -16.39
CA THR A 74 -5.62 -10.81 -17.73
C THR A 74 -4.13 -11.13 -17.79
N ALA A 75 -3.26 -10.28 -17.24
CA ALA A 75 -1.83 -10.57 -17.14
C ALA A 75 -1.54 -11.84 -16.33
N LEU A 76 -2.28 -12.07 -15.24
CA LEU A 76 -2.15 -13.29 -14.43
C LEU A 76 -2.60 -14.54 -15.19
N ARG A 77 -3.72 -14.44 -15.93
CA ARG A 77 -4.25 -15.55 -16.77
C ARG A 77 -3.34 -15.84 -17.96
N ASP A 78 -2.74 -14.81 -18.54
CA ASP A 78 -1.77 -14.90 -19.62
C ASP A 78 -0.44 -15.50 -19.14
N ARG A 79 0.05 -15.07 -17.97
CA ARG A 79 1.18 -15.70 -17.28
C ARG A 79 0.89 -17.16 -16.96
N ALA A 80 -0.28 -17.48 -16.41
CA ALA A 80 -0.68 -18.84 -16.11
C ALA A 80 -0.71 -19.72 -17.36
N ARG A 81 -1.19 -19.22 -18.51
CA ARG A 81 -1.12 -19.95 -19.79
C ARG A 81 0.32 -20.18 -20.26
N ARG A 82 1.21 -19.19 -20.07
CA ARG A 82 2.63 -19.29 -20.44
C ARG A 82 3.46 -20.17 -19.50
N THR A 83 3.08 -20.28 -18.23
CA THR A 83 3.79 -21.06 -17.20
C THR A 83 3.04 -22.33 -16.79
N ALA A 84 1.94 -22.68 -17.45
CA ALA A 84 1.21 -23.93 -17.24
C ALA A 84 1.96 -25.10 -17.86
N PHE A 85 3.13 -25.39 -17.32
CA PHE A 85 3.80 -26.68 -17.46
C PHE A 85 4.31 -27.13 -16.09
N LEU A 86 3.36 -27.40 -15.21
CA LEU A 86 3.26 -28.72 -14.59
C LEU A 86 1.91 -29.26 -15.05
N PRO A 87 1.77 -30.56 -15.39
CA PRO A 87 0.45 -31.16 -15.45
C PRO A 87 -0.24 -30.78 -14.14
N GLN A 88 -1.34 -30.01 -14.21
CA GLN A 88 -2.25 -29.94 -13.08
C GLN A 88 -2.58 -31.41 -12.80
N ARG A 89 -1.97 -31.98 -11.77
CA ARG A 89 -2.35 -33.29 -11.24
C ARG A 89 -3.82 -33.15 -10.99
N ASP A 90 -4.62 -33.80 -11.83
CA ASP A 90 -6.07 -33.73 -11.75
C ASP A 90 -6.45 -34.03 -10.29
N PRO A 91 -6.87 -33.02 -9.51
CA PRO A 91 -7.20 -33.22 -8.12
C PRO A 91 -8.45 -34.10 -8.00
N ASP A 92 -9.19 -34.24 -9.10
CA ASP A 92 -10.40 -35.05 -9.25
C ASP A 92 -10.13 -36.35 -10.03
N GLY A 93 -8.85 -36.65 -10.34
CA GLY A 93 -8.46 -37.87 -11.02
C GLY A 93 -8.83 -39.11 -10.19
N PRO A 94 -9.25 -40.21 -10.83
CA PRO A 94 -9.68 -41.42 -10.14
C PRO A 94 -8.60 -41.90 -9.16
N GLY A 95 -8.97 -42.06 -7.88
CA GLY A 95 -8.07 -42.52 -6.80
C GLY A 95 -7.49 -41.44 -5.89
N ARG A 96 -7.80 -40.14 -6.10
CA ARG A 96 -7.37 -39.07 -5.17
C ARG A 96 -8.54 -38.53 -4.35
N ARG A 97 -8.47 -38.62 -3.02
CA ARG A 97 -9.42 -37.91 -2.14
C ARG A 97 -9.15 -36.42 -2.23
N ARG A 98 -10.17 -35.64 -2.61
CA ARG A 98 -10.16 -34.17 -2.54
C ARG A 98 -9.71 -33.72 -1.14
N PRO A 99 -8.65 -32.89 -1.01
CA PRO A 99 -8.50 -32.09 0.20
C PRO A 99 -9.69 -31.12 0.25
N ARG A 100 -10.70 -31.43 1.06
CA ARG A 100 -11.83 -30.53 1.29
C ARG A 100 -11.38 -29.44 2.25
N ALA A 101 -10.87 -28.33 1.72
CA ALA A 101 -11.00 -27.09 2.47
C ALA A 101 -12.49 -26.70 2.44
N PRO A 102 -13.15 -26.49 3.60
CA PRO A 102 -14.52 -25.97 3.62
C PRO A 102 -14.51 -24.56 3.03
N GLY A 103 -15.14 -24.37 1.88
CA GLY A 103 -15.36 -23.04 1.31
C GLY A 103 -16.58 -22.42 1.98
N VAL A 104 -16.39 -21.31 2.70
CA VAL A 104 -17.46 -20.49 3.27
C VAL A 104 -18.48 -20.13 2.16
N PRO A 105 -19.79 -20.35 2.35
CA PRO A 105 -20.79 -19.95 1.38
C PRO A 105 -20.77 -18.43 1.20
N LEU A 106 -20.59 -17.98 -0.04
CA LEU A 106 -20.70 -16.56 -0.41
C LEU A 106 -22.18 -16.16 -0.42
N PRO A 107 -22.56 -15.02 0.17
CA PRO A 107 -23.92 -14.50 0.03
C PRO A 107 -24.16 -14.14 -1.45
N THR A 108 -25.04 -14.88 -2.11
CA THR A 108 -25.58 -14.47 -3.40
C THR A 108 -26.53 -13.31 -3.15
N ALA A 109 -26.23 -12.14 -3.72
CA ALA A 109 -27.11 -10.97 -3.64
C ALA A 109 -28.47 -11.31 -4.29
N ALA A 110 -29.55 -11.00 -3.56
CA ALA A 110 -30.92 -10.96 -4.05
C ALA A 110 -31.22 -9.57 -4.64
#